data_AF-A0A8H4GVN5-F1
#
_entry.id   AF-A0A8H4GVN5-F1
#
_cell.length_a   1.000
_cell.length_b   1.000
_cell.length_c   1.000
_cell.angle_alpha   90.00
_cell.angle_beta   90.00
_cell.angle_gamma   90.00
#
_symmetry.space_group_name_H-M   'P 1'
#
loop_
_entity.id
_entity.type
_entity.pdbx_description
1 polymer ?
#
loop_
_entity_poly.entity_id
_entity_poly.type
_entity_poly.pdbx_seq_one_letter_code
_entity_poly.pdbx_strand_id
1 'polypeptide(L)'
;MPSHKFQIPEVETDWKRAVEDADLTGKTIHTLESLSSGSKIIPSEFLTFRIICVSHAARMFDAKKWELTEHMVRAQSLLTNHFSDFSNYLQSVRLDMGVTQKGPGDQLPLGIFEIPRNHQRHVLEADRLTSQKIRLVDPDHVDAWRIVPTTDEEIVNFAIVDWLQAVCMKMPGVHGQWIASRYQFRARFGTNELEARTDGVLRIFDEPERVHALIECKAKARKDALPSVQFQEAAQIVTWLMQRHRPETAKVGGIFMVSEDRDEIFLTFGTLDRHYLRYLHDSDAPKRFLELHPYGPFRIDNAVRMEQLAGIVLAYVLRVGTGR
;
A
#
# COMPACT_ATOMS: atom_id res chain seq x y z
N MET A 1 1.39 9.41 33.56
CA MET A 1 0.23 8.76 32.91
C MET A 1 0.76 7.98 31.72
N PRO A 2 0.30 6.77 31.41
CA PRO A 2 0.72 6.12 30.18
C PRO A 2 0.19 6.98 29.03
N SER A 3 1.08 7.44 28.14
CA SER A 3 0.67 8.12 26.93
C SER A 3 -0.19 7.14 26.13
N HIS A 4 -1.49 7.37 26.09
CA HIS A 4 -2.35 6.61 25.19
C HIS A 4 -1.83 6.84 23.77
N LYS A 5 -1.33 5.78 23.14
CA LYS A 5 -0.90 5.79 21.75
C LYS A 5 -2.10 6.25 20.92
N PHE A 6 -1.94 7.32 20.14
CA PHE A 6 -3.02 7.86 19.31
C PHE A 6 -3.65 6.74 18.47
N GLN A 7 -4.97 6.68 18.46
CA GLN A 7 -5.74 5.74 17.67
C GLN A 7 -6.32 6.45 16.45
N ILE A 8 -6.19 5.83 15.28
CA ILE A 8 -6.77 6.38 14.06
C ILE A 8 -8.30 6.25 14.13
N PRO A 9 -9.06 7.32 13.86
CA PRO A 9 -10.51 7.26 13.89
C PRO A 9 -11.08 6.25 12.89
N GLU A 10 -11.90 5.32 13.39
CA GLU A 10 -12.66 4.36 12.57
C GLU A 10 -14.10 4.82 12.32
N VAL A 11 -14.59 5.78 13.10
CA VAL A 11 -15.91 6.40 12.95
C VAL A 11 -15.85 7.90 13.27
N GLU A 12 -16.86 8.64 12.80
CA GLU A 12 -16.96 10.09 13.00
C GLU A 12 -16.93 10.51 14.48
N THR A 13 -17.51 9.71 15.37
CA THR A 13 -17.52 10.01 16.82
C THR A 13 -16.13 9.95 17.43
N ASP A 14 -15.27 9.05 16.96
CA ASP A 14 -13.88 8.96 17.44
C ASP A 14 -13.06 10.13 16.93
N TRP A 15 -13.28 10.54 15.67
CA TRP A 15 -12.64 11.72 15.11
C TRP A 15 -13.03 13.00 15.87
N LYS A 16 -14.32 13.18 16.18
CA LYS A 16 -14.80 14.34 16.94
C LYS A 16 -14.16 14.43 18.31
N ARG A 17 -14.11 13.32 19.04
CA ARG A 17 -13.44 13.24 20.35
C ARG A 17 -11.97 13.60 20.23
N ALA A 18 -11.25 13.02 19.26
CA ALA A 18 -9.83 13.30 19.06
C ALA A 18 -9.54 14.75 18.67
N VAL A 19 -10.44 15.41 17.94
CA VAL A 19 -10.35 16.84 17.60
C VAL A 19 -10.61 17.73 18.82
N GLU A 20 -11.58 17.39 19.64
CA GLU A 20 -11.86 18.09 20.89
C GLU A 20 -10.68 17.94 21.87
N ASP A 21 -10.17 16.72 22.05
CA ASP A 21 -9.03 16.43 22.93
C ASP A 21 -7.72 17.11 22.48
N ALA A 22 -7.61 17.45 21.19
CA ALA A 22 -6.44 18.10 20.59
C ALA A 22 -6.61 19.63 20.44
N ASP A 23 -7.71 20.22 20.94
CA ASP A 23 -8.03 21.66 20.80
C ASP A 23 -8.09 22.13 19.33
N LEU A 24 -8.53 21.25 18.42
CA LEU A 24 -8.62 21.51 16.98
C LEU A 24 -10.03 21.87 16.49
N THR A 25 -10.97 22.13 17.42
CA THR A 25 -12.35 22.48 17.05
C THR A 25 -12.39 23.71 16.13
N GLY A 26 -12.97 23.54 14.94
CA GLY A 26 -13.04 24.58 13.91
C GLY A 26 -11.75 24.77 13.08
N LYS A 27 -10.67 24.07 13.42
CA LYS A 27 -9.44 24.06 12.62
C LYS A 27 -9.59 23.14 11.40
N THR A 28 -9.00 23.56 10.31
CA THR A 28 -8.87 22.81 9.06
C THR A 28 -7.41 22.75 8.63
N ILE A 29 -7.11 21.89 7.64
CA ILE A 29 -5.77 21.76 7.05
C ILE A 29 -5.24 23.11 6.51
N HIS A 30 -6.14 24.02 6.12
CA HIS A 30 -5.81 25.36 5.62
C HIS A 30 -5.48 26.38 6.73
N THR A 31 -5.89 26.11 7.96
CA THR A 31 -5.77 27.05 9.11
C THR A 31 -4.66 26.66 10.09
N LEU A 32 -3.96 25.56 9.83
CA LEU A 32 -2.80 25.17 10.62
C LEU A 32 -1.68 26.19 10.45
N GLU A 33 -0.89 26.41 11.50
CA GLU A 33 0.25 27.34 11.44
C GLU A 33 1.39 26.78 10.59
N SER A 34 1.55 25.45 10.59
CA SER A 34 2.53 24.74 9.80
C SER A 34 2.03 23.32 9.48
N LEU A 35 2.60 22.73 8.43
CA LEU A 35 2.42 21.33 8.07
C LEU A 35 3.78 20.65 7.92
N SER A 36 3.93 19.49 8.54
CA SER A 36 5.08 18.61 8.38
C SER A 36 5.10 17.96 7.00
N SER A 37 6.27 17.47 6.57
CA SER A 37 6.35 16.59 5.40
C SER A 37 5.57 15.28 5.64
N GLY A 38 5.10 14.62 4.59
CA GLY A 38 4.25 13.42 4.66
C GLY A 38 4.77 12.30 5.58
N SER A 39 6.08 12.05 5.63
CA SER A 39 6.69 11.03 6.51
C SER A 39 6.83 11.43 7.98
N LYS A 40 6.47 12.67 8.33
CA LYS A 40 6.60 13.26 9.66
C LYS A 40 5.28 13.80 10.21
N ILE A 41 4.16 13.45 9.58
CA ILE A 41 2.84 13.90 10.00
C ILE A 41 2.59 13.50 11.45
N ILE A 42 2.12 14.47 12.24
CA ILE A 42 1.75 14.26 13.64
C ILE A 42 0.22 14.10 13.78
N PRO A 43 -0.28 13.57 14.92
CA PRO A 43 -1.71 13.32 15.10
C PRO A 43 -2.61 14.54 14.84
N SER A 44 -2.21 15.74 15.28
CA SER A 44 -3.01 16.96 15.10
C SER A 44 -3.17 17.34 13.62
N GLU A 45 -2.09 17.23 12.83
CA GLU A 45 -2.12 17.44 11.39
C GLU A 45 -3.01 16.40 10.70
N PHE A 46 -2.85 15.12 11.05
CA PHE A 46 -3.66 14.03 10.51
C PHE A 46 -5.16 14.24 10.75
N LEU A 47 -5.55 14.70 11.95
CA LEU A 47 -6.96 14.98 12.25
C LEU A 47 -7.55 16.03 11.29
N THR A 48 -6.75 17.01 10.85
CA THR A 48 -7.19 17.98 9.85
C THR A 48 -7.36 17.40 8.45
N PHE A 49 -6.86 16.20 8.15
CA PHE A 49 -7.14 15.56 6.86
C PHE A 49 -8.59 15.08 6.76
N ARG A 50 -9.33 15.02 7.87
CA ARG A 50 -10.71 14.50 7.94
C ARG A 50 -10.84 13.12 7.30
N ILE A 51 -10.00 12.19 7.76
CA ILE A 51 -9.98 10.80 7.30
C ILE A 51 -10.54 9.89 8.38
N ILE A 52 -11.34 8.92 7.94
CA ILE A 52 -11.75 7.75 8.72
C ILE A 52 -11.10 6.52 8.09
N CYS A 53 -10.51 5.65 8.90
CA CYS A 53 -9.87 4.43 8.43
C CYS A 53 -10.59 3.21 9.00
N VAL A 54 -11.29 2.47 8.16
CA VAL A 54 -12.04 1.28 8.58
C VAL A 54 -11.27 0.05 8.12
N SER A 55 -10.55 -0.60 9.03
CA SER A 55 -9.70 -1.74 8.69
C SER A 55 -10.48 -3.05 8.54
N HIS A 56 -10.13 -3.83 7.51
CA HIS A 56 -10.79 -5.11 7.19
C HIS A 56 -9.77 -6.24 7.11
N ALA A 57 -10.17 -7.42 7.55
CA ALA A 57 -9.41 -8.63 7.27
C ALA A 57 -9.41 -8.92 5.75
N ALA A 58 -8.31 -9.44 5.22
CA ALA A 58 -8.16 -9.80 3.79
C ALA A 58 -9.36 -10.60 3.23
N ARG A 59 -9.90 -11.54 4.00
CA ARG A 59 -11.06 -12.38 3.61
C ARG A 59 -12.38 -11.62 3.45
N MET A 60 -12.47 -10.40 3.97
CA MET A 60 -13.68 -9.56 3.90
C MET A 60 -13.73 -8.70 2.64
N PHE A 61 -12.75 -8.83 1.74
CA PHE A 61 -12.76 -8.11 0.48
C PHE A 61 -14.02 -8.46 -0.33
N ASP A 62 -14.77 -7.43 -0.72
CA ASP A 62 -15.97 -7.54 -1.54
C ASP A 62 -15.76 -6.84 -2.88
N ALA A 63 -15.66 -7.63 -3.94
CA ALA A 63 -15.47 -7.11 -5.30
C ALA A 63 -16.67 -6.29 -5.80
N LYS A 64 -17.89 -6.56 -5.30
CA LYS A 64 -19.08 -5.80 -5.68
C LYS A 64 -19.03 -4.39 -5.10
N LYS A 65 -18.63 -4.26 -3.82
CA LYS A 65 -18.43 -2.96 -3.16
C LYS A 65 -17.52 -2.05 -3.99
N TRP A 66 -16.49 -2.60 -4.65
CA TRP A 66 -15.50 -1.83 -5.39
C TRP A 66 -15.70 -1.80 -6.91
N GLU A 67 -16.85 -2.25 -7.42
CA GLU A 67 -17.15 -2.32 -8.86
C GLU A 67 -16.10 -3.14 -9.65
N LEU A 68 -15.56 -4.18 -9.01
CA LEU A 68 -14.53 -5.06 -9.57
C LEU A 68 -15.07 -6.44 -9.96
N THR A 69 -16.38 -6.71 -9.82
CA THR A 69 -16.95 -8.07 -10.00
C THR A 69 -16.60 -8.69 -11.36
N GLU A 70 -16.85 -7.99 -12.47
CA GLU A 70 -16.55 -8.50 -13.82
C GLU A 70 -15.03 -8.64 -14.05
N HIS A 71 -14.27 -7.67 -13.55
CA HIS A 71 -12.81 -7.67 -13.64
C HIS A 71 -12.17 -8.81 -12.82
N MET A 72 -12.76 -9.19 -11.69
CA MET A 72 -12.34 -10.32 -10.88
C MET A 72 -12.54 -11.64 -11.61
N VAL A 73 -13.68 -11.83 -12.28
CA VAL A 73 -13.93 -13.04 -13.10
C VAL A 73 -12.86 -13.15 -14.19
N ARG A 74 -12.57 -12.04 -14.88
CA ARG A 74 -11.54 -11.99 -15.92
C ARG A 74 -10.14 -12.23 -15.35
N ALA A 75 -9.79 -11.59 -14.25
CA ALA A 75 -8.50 -11.75 -13.59
C ALA A 75 -8.26 -13.21 -13.16
N GLN A 76 -9.24 -13.84 -12.52
CA GLN A 76 -9.18 -15.24 -12.13
C GLN A 76 -8.96 -16.15 -13.34
N SER A 77 -9.70 -15.92 -14.44
CA SER A 77 -9.54 -16.69 -15.68
C SER A 77 -8.13 -16.54 -16.27
N LEU A 78 -7.57 -15.32 -16.29
CA LEU A 78 -6.22 -15.09 -16.82
C LEU A 78 -5.15 -15.76 -15.96
N LEU A 79 -5.25 -15.65 -14.63
CA LEU A 79 -4.29 -16.23 -13.69
C LEU A 79 -4.32 -17.76 -13.68
N THR A 80 -5.50 -18.38 -13.84
CA THR A 80 -5.67 -19.84 -13.74
C THR A 80 -5.48 -20.57 -15.06
N ASN A 81 -6.00 -20.03 -16.17
CA ASN A 81 -6.05 -20.77 -17.44
C ASN A 81 -4.84 -20.52 -18.34
N HIS A 82 -4.12 -19.41 -18.14
CA HIS A 82 -3.13 -18.93 -19.10
C HIS A 82 -1.78 -18.54 -18.48
N PHE A 83 -1.57 -18.84 -17.19
CA PHE A 83 -0.34 -18.42 -16.50
C PHE A 83 0.24 -19.51 -15.59
N SER A 84 0.90 -20.49 -16.20
CA SER A 84 1.58 -21.58 -15.49
C SER A 84 2.59 -21.07 -14.45
N ASP A 85 3.33 -20.01 -14.79
CA ASP A 85 4.34 -19.40 -13.91
C ASP A 85 3.72 -18.94 -12.58
N PHE A 86 2.48 -18.44 -12.60
CA PHE A 86 1.77 -18.03 -11.39
C PHE A 86 1.38 -19.24 -10.53
N SER A 87 0.91 -20.32 -11.14
CA SER A 87 0.62 -21.56 -10.42
C SER A 87 1.88 -22.14 -9.77
N ASN A 88 3.01 -22.10 -10.48
CA ASN A 88 4.31 -22.53 -9.97
C ASN A 88 4.80 -21.61 -8.84
N TYR A 89 4.61 -20.29 -8.96
CA TYR A 89 4.86 -19.34 -7.89
C TYR A 89 4.07 -19.68 -6.62
N LEU A 90 2.75 -19.89 -6.74
CA LEU A 90 1.91 -20.28 -5.60
C LEU A 90 2.39 -21.60 -4.97
N GLN A 91 2.82 -22.57 -5.78
CA GLN A 91 3.40 -23.82 -5.27
C GLN A 91 4.74 -23.58 -4.54
N SER A 92 5.60 -22.69 -5.05
CA SER A 92 6.85 -22.29 -4.39
C SER A 92 6.59 -21.63 -3.04
N VAL A 93 5.55 -20.81 -2.92
CA VAL A 93 5.12 -20.25 -1.63
C VAL A 93 4.61 -21.35 -0.71
N ARG A 94 3.75 -22.27 -1.17
CA ARG A 94 3.21 -23.38 -0.35
C ARG A 94 4.31 -24.30 0.21
N LEU A 95 5.31 -24.59 -0.60
CA LEU A 95 6.40 -25.50 -0.24
C LEU A 95 7.60 -24.79 0.40
N ASP A 96 7.53 -23.45 0.53
CA ASP A 96 8.65 -22.59 0.90
C ASP A 96 9.95 -22.90 0.14
N MET A 97 9.86 -23.11 -1.18
CA MET A 97 11.04 -23.47 -1.98
C MET A 97 12.00 -22.28 -2.12
N GLY A 98 13.30 -22.57 -2.10
CA GLY A 98 14.36 -21.64 -2.48
C GLY A 98 14.50 -21.49 -4.00
N VAL A 99 15.55 -20.78 -4.42
CA VAL A 99 15.92 -20.65 -5.84
C VAL A 99 16.16 -22.04 -6.44
N THR A 100 15.52 -22.33 -7.57
CA THR A 100 15.74 -23.59 -8.29
C THR A 100 16.92 -23.46 -9.26
N GLN A 101 17.52 -24.59 -9.64
CA GLN A 101 18.56 -24.58 -10.67
C GLN A 101 17.93 -24.74 -12.05
N LYS A 102 18.22 -23.79 -12.95
CA LYS A 102 17.81 -23.88 -14.36
C LYS A 102 18.42 -25.12 -15.01
N GLY A 103 17.58 -26.01 -15.52
CA GLY A 103 18.03 -27.18 -16.26
C GLY A 103 16.92 -28.20 -16.51
N PRO A 104 17.23 -29.35 -17.15
CA PRO A 104 16.25 -30.40 -17.44
C PRO A 104 15.55 -31.01 -16.21
N GLY A 105 16.08 -30.76 -15.01
CA GLY A 105 15.52 -31.18 -13.73
C GLY A 105 14.86 -30.06 -12.92
N ASP A 106 14.62 -28.88 -13.51
CA ASP A 106 13.90 -27.80 -12.83
C ASP A 106 12.44 -28.21 -12.63
N GLN A 107 12.14 -28.68 -11.42
CA GLN A 107 10.81 -29.20 -11.07
C GLN A 107 9.77 -28.10 -10.95
N LEU A 108 10.18 -26.83 -10.84
CA LEU A 108 9.27 -25.72 -10.59
C LEU A 108 9.78 -24.41 -11.23
N PRO A 109 9.74 -24.30 -12.58
CA PRO A 109 10.18 -23.09 -13.26
C PRO A 109 9.23 -21.93 -12.94
N LEU A 110 9.70 -20.93 -12.19
CA LEU A 110 8.88 -19.77 -11.78
C LEU A 110 8.77 -18.70 -12.87
N GLY A 111 9.63 -18.75 -13.89
CA GLY A 111 9.62 -17.82 -15.01
C GLY A 111 9.70 -16.37 -14.53
N ILE A 112 8.71 -15.56 -14.88
CA ILE A 112 8.64 -14.14 -14.48
C ILE A 112 8.56 -13.94 -12.95
N PHE A 113 8.19 -14.97 -12.19
CA PHE A 113 8.11 -14.90 -10.72
C PHE A 113 9.41 -15.26 -9.98
N GLU A 114 10.49 -15.63 -10.67
CA GLU A 114 11.76 -16.01 -10.01
C GLU A 114 12.31 -14.86 -9.15
N ILE A 115 12.44 -13.67 -9.73
CA ILE A 115 12.95 -12.47 -9.07
C ILE A 115 12.05 -12.04 -7.88
N PRO A 116 10.74 -11.83 -8.06
CA PRO A 116 9.90 -11.40 -6.93
C PRO A 116 9.82 -12.45 -5.82
N ARG A 117 9.82 -13.75 -6.15
CA ARG A 117 9.86 -14.80 -5.12
C ARG A 117 11.17 -14.75 -4.34
N ASN A 118 12.31 -14.54 -5.01
CA ASN A 118 13.59 -14.41 -4.34
C ASN A 118 13.63 -13.19 -3.40
N HIS A 119 13.13 -12.02 -3.85
CA HIS A 119 13.02 -10.83 -2.99
C HIS A 119 12.08 -11.05 -1.80
N GLN A 120 10.93 -11.69 -1.98
CA GLN A 120 10.04 -12.07 -0.86
C GLN A 120 10.74 -13.00 0.15
N ARG A 121 11.56 -13.94 -0.31
CA ARG A 121 12.37 -14.79 0.60
C ARG A 121 13.39 -13.97 1.38
N HIS A 122 14.04 -13.00 0.75
CA HIS A 122 14.97 -12.10 1.45
C HIS A 122 14.26 -11.29 2.53
N VAL A 123 13.02 -10.81 2.29
CA VAL A 123 12.20 -10.14 3.31
C VAL A 123 11.95 -11.08 4.51
N LEU A 124 11.56 -12.33 4.25
CA LEU A 124 11.32 -13.33 5.30
C LEU A 124 12.59 -13.74 6.06
N GLU A 125 13.73 -13.86 5.37
CA GLU A 125 15.01 -14.25 5.97
C GLU A 125 15.58 -13.14 6.86
N ALA A 126 15.51 -11.88 6.41
CA ALA A 126 15.97 -10.73 7.19
C ALA A 126 15.22 -10.61 8.54
N ASP A 127 13.94 -10.96 8.59
CA ASP A 127 13.17 -11.03 9.84
C ASP A 127 13.67 -12.13 10.78
N ARG A 128 13.94 -13.32 10.22
CA ARG A 128 14.50 -14.45 10.98
C ARG A 128 15.87 -14.10 11.56
N LEU A 129 16.75 -13.51 10.77
CA LEU A 129 18.09 -13.10 11.20
C LEU A 129 18.04 -12.01 12.28
N THR A 130 17.18 -11.01 12.11
CA THR A 130 16.95 -9.95 13.11
C THR A 130 16.44 -10.54 14.43
N SER A 131 15.49 -11.48 14.36
CA SER A 131 14.93 -12.16 15.53
C SER A 131 15.96 -13.05 16.25
N GLN A 132 16.83 -13.74 15.51
CA GLN A 132 17.92 -14.54 16.08
C GLN A 132 18.97 -13.67 16.77
N LYS A 133 19.32 -12.52 16.17
CA LYS A 133 20.23 -11.51 16.77
C LYS A 133 19.72 -10.98 18.11
N ILE A 134 18.42 -10.78 18.28
CA ILE A 134 17.84 -10.33 19.56
C ILE A 134 17.94 -11.42 20.65
N ARG A 135 17.89 -12.71 20.27
CA ARG A 135 17.88 -13.83 21.22
C ARG A 135 19.26 -14.32 21.66
N LEU A 136 20.30 -14.06 20.86
CA LEU A 136 21.66 -14.53 21.11
C LEU A 136 22.59 -13.32 21.25
N VAL A 137 22.55 -12.64 22.40
CA VAL A 137 23.62 -11.69 22.74
C VAL A 137 24.80 -12.51 23.26
N ASP A 138 25.62 -12.98 22.33
CA ASP A 138 26.96 -13.51 22.63
C ASP A 138 27.96 -12.33 22.68
N PRO A 139 28.54 -12.00 23.85
CA PRO A 139 29.49 -10.90 24.02
C PRO A 139 30.76 -11.04 23.17
N ASP A 140 31.10 -12.24 22.70
CA ASP A 140 32.36 -12.50 21.98
C ASP A 140 32.26 -12.29 20.45
N HIS A 141 31.05 -12.07 19.92
CA HIS A 141 30.79 -11.96 18.47
C HIS A 141 30.18 -10.62 18.03
N VAL A 142 30.33 -9.55 18.84
CA VAL A 142 29.75 -8.20 18.61
C VAL A 142 29.98 -7.67 17.17
N ASP A 143 31.14 -7.97 16.59
CA ASP A 143 31.53 -7.51 15.25
C ASP A 143 30.83 -8.23 14.09
N ALA A 144 30.52 -9.54 14.23
CA ALA A 144 29.79 -10.29 13.22
C ALA A 144 28.35 -9.77 13.04
N TRP A 145 27.76 -9.21 14.10
CA TRP A 145 26.39 -8.66 14.07
C TRP A 145 26.24 -7.37 13.27
N ARG A 146 27.33 -6.65 13.00
CA ARG A 146 27.29 -5.46 12.13
C ARG A 146 27.13 -5.82 10.65
N ILE A 147 27.38 -7.09 10.31
CA ILE A 147 27.37 -7.60 8.93
C ILE A 147 26.04 -8.33 8.62
N VAL A 148 25.27 -8.72 9.64
CA VAL A 148 23.93 -9.30 9.45
C VAL A 148 22.95 -8.20 8.99
N PRO A 149 22.41 -8.28 7.76
CA PRO A 149 21.49 -7.28 7.26
C PRO A 149 20.18 -7.30 8.07
N THR A 150 19.71 -6.14 8.50
CA THR A 150 18.32 -5.96 8.91
C THR A 150 17.45 -5.86 7.66
N THR A 151 16.15 -6.12 7.77
CA THR A 151 15.22 -5.81 6.69
C THR A 151 15.35 -4.32 6.36
N ASP A 152 15.65 -4.01 5.11
CA ASP A 152 15.70 -2.63 4.60
C ASP A 152 14.42 -2.33 3.82
N GLU A 153 14.01 -1.06 3.79
CA GLU A 153 12.78 -0.61 3.12
C GLU A 153 12.88 -0.87 1.60
N GLU A 154 14.09 -0.78 1.05
CA GLU A 154 14.43 -1.05 -0.35
C GLU A 154 14.14 -2.50 -0.75
N ILE A 155 14.44 -3.49 0.10
CA ILE A 155 14.18 -4.90 -0.21
C ILE A 155 12.67 -5.17 -0.27
N VAL A 156 11.92 -4.57 0.66
CA VAL A 156 10.44 -4.64 0.67
C VAL A 156 9.86 -3.99 -0.60
N ASN A 157 10.39 -2.83 -0.99
CA ASN A 157 9.98 -2.15 -2.21
C ASN A 157 10.25 -3.00 -3.47
N PHE A 158 11.45 -3.58 -3.61
CA PHE A 158 11.75 -4.48 -4.72
C PHE A 158 10.82 -5.70 -4.72
N ALA A 159 10.56 -6.31 -3.56
CA ALA A 159 9.68 -7.46 -3.46
C ALA A 159 8.26 -7.15 -3.97
N ILE A 160 7.64 -6.05 -3.52
CA ILE A 160 6.28 -5.72 -3.93
C ILE A 160 6.22 -5.24 -5.38
N VAL A 161 7.14 -4.39 -5.84
CA VAL A 161 7.09 -3.84 -7.20
C VAL A 161 7.31 -4.93 -8.23
N ASP A 162 8.32 -5.79 -8.04
CA ASP A 162 8.60 -6.88 -8.97
C ASP A 162 7.42 -7.87 -9.00
N TRP A 163 6.78 -8.12 -7.85
CA TRP A 163 5.64 -9.01 -7.79
C TRP A 163 4.42 -8.43 -8.50
N LEU A 164 4.10 -7.14 -8.26
CA LEU A 164 3.02 -6.43 -8.95
C LEU A 164 3.23 -6.40 -10.46
N GLN A 165 4.47 -6.20 -10.90
CA GLN A 165 4.87 -6.28 -12.31
C GLN A 165 4.68 -7.70 -12.87
N ALA A 166 5.15 -8.73 -12.18
CA ALA A 166 5.01 -10.13 -12.62
C ALA A 166 3.54 -10.55 -12.77
N VAL A 167 2.66 -10.09 -11.88
CA VAL A 167 1.21 -10.35 -11.95
C VAL A 167 0.56 -9.64 -13.15
N CYS A 168 1.02 -8.45 -13.54
CA CYS A 168 0.28 -7.59 -14.48
C CYS A 168 0.89 -7.44 -15.89
N MET A 169 2.22 -7.37 -16.04
CA MET A 169 2.91 -6.79 -17.20
C MET A 169 2.58 -7.43 -18.55
N LYS A 170 2.21 -8.72 -18.57
CA LYS A 170 1.94 -9.48 -19.81
C LYS A 170 0.48 -9.92 -19.95
N MET A 171 -0.40 -9.42 -19.07
CA MET A 171 -1.79 -9.84 -19.06
C MET A 171 -2.60 -9.15 -20.17
N PRO A 172 -3.35 -9.90 -21.00
CA PRO A 172 -4.19 -9.33 -22.04
C PRO A 172 -5.22 -8.32 -21.50
N GLY A 173 -5.16 -7.09 -22.01
CA GLY A 173 -6.01 -5.97 -21.61
C GLY A 173 -5.50 -5.16 -20.41
N VAL A 174 -4.30 -5.44 -19.93
CA VAL A 174 -3.58 -4.54 -19.02
C VAL A 174 -2.91 -3.44 -19.84
N HIS A 175 -3.25 -2.18 -19.51
CA HIS A 175 -2.66 -0.98 -20.11
C HIS A 175 -1.87 -0.13 -19.11
N GLY A 176 -1.78 -0.59 -17.86
CA GLY A 176 -1.03 0.05 -16.78
C GLY A 176 0.28 -0.65 -16.48
N GLN A 177 1.20 0.07 -15.85
CA GLN A 177 2.48 -0.41 -15.38
C GLN A 177 2.72 0.00 -13.93
N TRP A 178 3.07 -0.97 -13.10
CA TRP A 178 3.63 -0.74 -11.77
C TRP A 178 5.11 -0.40 -11.89
N ILE A 179 5.56 0.67 -11.23
CA ILE A 179 6.96 1.11 -11.26
C ILE A 179 7.43 1.54 -9.87
N ALA A 180 8.71 1.34 -9.57
CA ALA A 180 9.39 1.78 -8.35
C ALA A 180 9.80 3.27 -8.39
N SER A 181 9.26 4.06 -9.32
CA SER A 181 9.56 5.49 -9.39
C SER A 181 8.90 6.21 -8.23
N ARG A 182 9.72 6.87 -7.40
CA ARG A 182 9.22 7.71 -6.30
C ARG A 182 8.60 8.98 -6.86
N TYR A 183 7.28 9.13 -6.76
CA TYR A 183 6.59 10.35 -7.16
C TYR A 183 6.53 11.32 -5.97
N GLN A 184 6.83 12.59 -6.24
CA GLN A 184 6.78 13.66 -5.25
C GLN A 184 5.51 14.48 -5.49
N PHE A 185 4.50 14.30 -4.65
CA PHE A 185 3.27 15.08 -4.71
C PHE A 185 3.37 16.27 -3.77
N ARG A 186 2.95 17.43 -4.28
CA ARG A 186 2.87 18.68 -3.53
C ARG A 186 1.46 19.23 -3.58
N ALA A 187 0.96 19.65 -2.43
CA ALA A 187 -0.35 20.26 -2.29
C ALA A 187 -0.25 21.50 -1.41
N ARG A 188 -1.00 22.55 -1.78
CA ARG A 188 -1.05 23.79 -1.00
C ARG A 188 -2.39 23.90 -0.29
N PHE A 189 -2.32 24.24 1.00
CA PHE A 189 -3.48 24.42 1.87
C PHE A 189 -3.31 25.77 2.59
N GLY A 190 -3.90 26.83 2.02
CA GLY A 190 -3.69 28.19 2.52
C GLY A 190 -2.23 28.62 2.33
N THR A 191 -1.56 28.99 3.42
CA THR A 191 -0.12 29.34 3.42
C THR A 191 0.81 28.14 3.53
N ASN A 192 0.28 26.95 3.81
CA ASN A 192 1.07 25.75 3.99
C ASN A 192 1.23 24.95 2.69
N GLU A 193 2.33 24.22 2.59
CA GLU A 193 2.59 23.26 1.53
C GLU A 193 2.89 21.91 2.16
N LEU A 194 2.15 20.87 1.75
CA LEU A 194 2.38 19.49 2.12
C LEU A 194 3.07 18.78 0.95
N GLU A 195 4.21 18.17 1.23
CA GLU A 195 4.91 17.29 0.30
C GLU A 195 4.89 15.85 0.81
N ALA A 196 4.48 14.91 -0.05
CA ALA A 196 4.58 13.48 0.21
C ALA A 196 5.26 12.78 -0.96
N ARG A 197 6.04 11.74 -0.66
CA ARG A 197 6.74 10.92 -1.65
C ARG A 197 6.28 9.49 -1.54
N THR A 198 6.01 8.84 -2.66
CA THR A 198 5.64 7.43 -2.72
C THR A 198 6.85 6.55 -2.97
N ASP A 199 6.70 5.24 -2.72
CA ASP A 199 7.72 4.22 -3.03
C ASP A 199 7.58 3.62 -4.42
N GLY A 200 6.41 3.82 -5.03
CA GLY A 200 6.09 3.44 -6.39
C GLY A 200 4.68 3.88 -6.75
N VAL A 201 4.28 3.60 -7.99
CA VAL A 201 2.95 3.94 -8.52
C VAL A 201 2.48 2.95 -9.57
N LEU A 202 1.17 2.91 -9.80
CA LEU A 202 0.55 2.44 -11.04
C LEU A 202 0.26 3.64 -11.94
N ARG A 203 0.71 3.59 -13.20
CA ARG A 203 0.36 4.57 -14.23
C ARG A 203 -0.04 3.88 -15.54
N ILE A 204 -0.75 4.59 -16.42
CA ILE A 204 -1.00 4.11 -17.79
C ILE A 204 0.24 4.35 -18.65
N PHE A 205 0.59 3.42 -19.54
CA PHE A 205 1.80 3.50 -20.38
C PHE A 205 1.91 4.83 -21.15
N ASP A 206 0.80 5.26 -21.75
CA ASP A 206 0.76 6.44 -22.63
C ASP A 206 0.46 7.75 -21.88
N GLU A 207 0.22 7.69 -20.57
CA GLU A 207 -0.21 8.84 -19.74
C GLU A 207 0.55 8.82 -18.40
N PRO A 208 1.88 8.99 -18.40
CA PRO A 208 2.72 8.77 -17.23
C PRO A 208 2.47 9.76 -16.07
N GLU A 209 1.81 10.87 -16.34
CA GLU A 209 1.34 11.85 -15.35
C GLU A 209 0.06 11.41 -14.63
N ARG A 210 -0.69 10.44 -15.20
CA ARG A 210 -1.92 9.90 -14.61
C ARG A 210 -1.59 8.71 -13.70
N VAL A 211 -1.37 9.02 -12.44
CA VAL A 211 -1.15 8.02 -11.39
C VAL A 211 -2.49 7.47 -10.90
N HIS A 212 -2.70 6.16 -11.04
CA HIS A 212 -3.94 5.44 -10.70
C HIS A 212 -3.89 4.69 -9.37
N ALA A 213 -2.69 4.42 -8.86
CA ALA A 213 -2.51 3.82 -7.54
C ALA A 213 -1.13 4.15 -6.98
N LEU A 214 -1.01 4.10 -5.67
CA LEU A 214 0.23 4.41 -4.94
C LEU A 214 0.83 3.14 -4.33
N ILE A 215 2.14 3.12 -4.13
CA ILE A 215 2.85 2.11 -3.33
C ILE A 215 3.54 2.79 -2.15
N GLU A 216 3.42 2.19 -0.97
CA GLU A 216 4.14 2.57 0.26
C GLU A 216 4.75 1.32 0.91
N CYS A 217 6.01 1.38 1.30
CA CYS A 217 6.75 0.26 1.87
C CYS A 217 7.31 0.62 3.24
N LYS A 218 7.38 -0.38 4.12
CA LYS A 218 8.10 -0.30 5.39
C LYS A 218 8.86 -1.58 5.66
N ALA A 219 10.08 -1.45 6.15
CA ALA A 219 10.88 -2.58 6.62
C ALA A 219 10.29 -3.27 7.87
N LYS A 220 9.49 -2.55 8.66
CA LYS A 220 8.92 -3.02 9.92
C LYS A 220 7.53 -3.61 9.70
N ALA A 221 7.14 -4.55 10.55
CA ALA A 221 5.75 -5.04 10.59
C ALA A 221 4.78 -3.88 10.86
N ARG A 222 3.56 -3.98 10.32
CA ARG A 222 2.55 -2.90 10.41
C ARG A 222 2.37 -2.41 11.84
N LYS A 223 2.16 -3.33 12.78
CA LYS A 223 1.90 -3.05 14.21
C LYS A 223 2.98 -2.16 14.86
N ASP A 224 4.22 -2.27 14.39
CA ASP A 224 5.39 -1.57 14.93
C ASP A 224 5.59 -0.20 14.25
N ALA A 225 5.03 -0.02 13.05
CA ALA A 225 5.02 1.24 12.30
C ALA A 225 3.75 2.09 12.56
N LEU A 226 2.72 1.53 13.20
CA LEU A 226 1.50 2.26 13.56
C LEU A 226 1.73 3.25 14.72
N PRO A 227 1.07 4.43 14.70
CA PRO A 227 0.17 4.93 13.66
C PRO A 227 0.89 5.67 12.51
N SER A 228 2.20 5.91 12.62
CA SER A 228 2.94 6.79 11.70
C SER A 228 2.85 6.37 10.23
N VAL A 229 2.83 5.07 9.93
CA VAL A 229 2.68 4.60 8.55
C VAL A 229 1.34 5.02 7.95
N GLN A 230 0.24 4.95 8.71
CA GLN A 230 -1.07 5.37 8.23
C GLN A 230 -1.16 6.90 8.04
N PHE A 231 -0.43 7.67 8.85
CA PHE A 231 -0.32 9.12 8.64
C PHE A 231 0.39 9.44 7.33
N GLN A 232 1.46 8.71 7.03
CA GLN A 232 2.19 8.86 5.78
C GLN A 232 1.34 8.46 4.56
N GLU A 233 0.69 7.30 4.61
CA GLU A 233 -0.25 6.84 3.56
C GLU A 233 -1.36 7.87 3.31
N ALA A 234 -1.95 8.40 4.38
CA ALA A 234 -2.98 9.43 4.29
C ALA A 234 -2.46 10.71 3.64
N ALA A 235 -1.25 11.17 4.01
CA ALA A 235 -0.63 12.34 3.40
C ALA A 235 -0.36 12.15 1.91
N GLN A 236 0.08 10.95 1.50
CA GLN A 236 0.27 10.61 0.09
C GLN A 236 -1.05 10.63 -0.69
N ILE A 237 -2.12 10.06 -0.13
CA ILE A 237 -3.44 10.08 -0.77
C ILE A 237 -3.97 11.52 -0.87
N VAL A 238 -3.90 12.31 0.21
CA VAL A 238 -4.37 13.71 0.25
C VAL A 238 -3.61 14.58 -0.75
N THR A 239 -2.29 14.47 -0.80
CA THR A 239 -1.48 15.22 -1.77
C THR A 239 -1.72 14.75 -3.20
N TRP A 240 -1.90 13.44 -3.44
CA TRP A 240 -2.26 12.90 -4.75
C TRP A 240 -3.65 13.39 -5.22
N LEU A 241 -4.63 13.49 -4.32
CA LEU A 241 -5.97 14.04 -4.61
C LEU A 241 -5.95 15.51 -5.05
N MET A 242 -4.87 16.24 -4.77
CA MET A 242 -4.70 17.63 -5.18
C MET A 242 -4.00 17.78 -6.54
N GLN A 243 -3.60 16.68 -7.19
CA GLN A 243 -2.92 16.75 -8.48
C GLN A 243 -3.91 16.97 -9.62
N ARG A 244 -3.58 17.90 -10.53
CA ARG A 244 -4.44 18.26 -11.67
C ARG A 244 -4.71 17.09 -12.63
N HIS A 245 -3.72 16.24 -12.83
CA HIS A 245 -3.76 15.14 -13.80
C HIS A 245 -4.18 13.80 -13.20
N ARG A 246 -4.70 13.79 -11.97
CA ARG A 246 -5.19 12.55 -11.38
C ARG A 246 -6.43 12.02 -12.11
N PRO A 247 -6.66 10.70 -12.11
CA PRO A 247 -7.91 10.10 -12.58
C PRO A 247 -9.15 10.57 -11.80
N GLU A 248 -10.33 10.29 -12.33
CA GLU A 248 -11.60 10.57 -11.64
C GLU A 248 -11.72 9.72 -10.36
N THR A 249 -11.70 10.37 -9.21
CA THR A 249 -11.73 9.71 -7.88
C THR A 249 -13.10 9.66 -7.22
N ALA A 250 -14.10 10.31 -7.83
CA ALA A 250 -15.48 10.26 -7.34
C ALA A 250 -16.15 8.90 -7.62
N LYS A 251 -15.59 8.10 -8.55
CA LYS A 251 -16.01 6.72 -8.81
C LYS A 251 -15.52 5.80 -7.71
N VAL A 252 -16.32 4.77 -7.41
CA VAL A 252 -16.01 3.82 -6.34
C VAL A 252 -14.71 3.07 -6.66
N GLY A 253 -13.80 3.05 -5.68
CA GLY A 253 -12.46 2.49 -5.87
C GLY A 253 -11.56 3.33 -6.77
N GLY A 254 -11.88 4.59 -7.08
CA GLY A 254 -10.98 5.50 -7.79
C GLY A 254 -9.72 5.85 -7.01
N ILE A 255 -9.68 5.55 -5.71
CA ILE A 255 -8.51 5.63 -4.83
C ILE A 255 -8.07 4.20 -4.51
N PHE A 256 -6.82 3.89 -4.81
CA PHE A 256 -6.22 2.60 -4.51
C PHE A 256 -4.75 2.77 -4.12
N MET A 257 -4.34 2.04 -3.09
CA MET A 257 -2.97 2.00 -2.64
C MET A 257 -2.62 0.56 -2.23
N VAL A 258 -1.43 0.14 -2.59
CA VAL A 258 -0.81 -1.10 -2.13
C VAL A 258 0.24 -0.70 -1.11
N SER A 259 0.17 -1.21 0.12
CA SER A 259 1.26 -1.07 1.07
C SER A 259 1.84 -2.42 1.46
N GLU A 260 3.16 -2.49 1.62
CA GLU A 260 3.86 -3.67 2.15
C GLU A 260 4.66 -3.25 3.39
N ASP A 261 4.25 -3.80 4.54
CA ASP A 261 4.92 -3.61 5.83
C ASP A 261 5.59 -4.93 6.21
N ARG A 262 6.89 -5.04 5.88
CA ARG A 262 7.67 -6.28 6.00
C ARG A 262 7.03 -7.42 5.19
N ASP A 263 6.48 -8.44 5.85
CA ASP A 263 5.87 -9.63 5.23
C ASP A 263 4.36 -9.51 5.05
N GLU A 264 3.79 -8.33 5.30
CA GLU A 264 2.36 -8.05 5.33
C GLU A 264 1.96 -7.04 4.25
N ILE A 265 1.18 -7.48 3.25
CA ILE A 265 0.64 -6.60 2.21
C ILE A 265 -0.78 -6.15 2.59
N PHE A 266 -1.10 -4.88 2.33
CA PHE A 266 -2.42 -4.29 2.51
C PHE A 266 -2.90 -3.63 1.21
N LEU A 267 -4.20 -3.78 0.92
CA LEU A 267 -4.87 -3.09 -0.18
C LEU A 267 -5.82 -2.04 0.39
N THR A 268 -5.54 -0.76 0.17
CA THR A 268 -6.38 0.33 0.65
C THR A 268 -7.23 0.89 -0.49
N PHE A 269 -8.55 0.81 -0.32
CA PHE A 269 -9.51 1.47 -1.22
C PHE A 269 -10.13 2.68 -0.53
N GLY A 270 -10.30 3.77 -1.27
CA GLY A 270 -10.90 4.99 -0.73
C GLY A 270 -12.28 5.30 -1.32
N THR A 271 -13.12 5.94 -0.51
CA THR A 271 -14.33 6.63 -0.99
C THR A 271 -14.32 8.08 -0.52
N LEU A 272 -14.74 8.96 -1.40
CA LEU A 272 -14.93 10.38 -1.09
C LEU A 272 -16.15 10.90 -1.85
N ASP A 273 -16.56 12.11 -1.50
CA ASP A 273 -17.53 12.84 -2.30
C ASP A 273 -16.98 14.21 -2.72
N ARG A 274 -17.76 14.90 -3.55
CA ARG A 274 -17.43 16.26 -4.01
C ARG A 274 -17.25 17.28 -2.88
N HIS A 275 -17.85 17.06 -1.71
CA HIS A 275 -17.69 17.96 -0.56
C HIS A 275 -16.30 17.79 0.04
N TYR A 276 -15.80 16.56 0.15
CA TYR A 276 -14.42 16.31 0.57
C TYR A 276 -13.40 16.87 -0.42
N LEU A 277 -13.64 16.79 -1.73
CA LEU A 277 -12.72 17.43 -2.68
C LEU A 277 -12.70 18.95 -2.54
N ARG A 278 -13.87 19.59 -2.37
CA ARG A 278 -13.92 21.05 -2.09
C ARG A 278 -13.25 21.42 -0.79
N TYR A 279 -13.33 20.58 0.23
CA TYR A 279 -12.62 20.80 1.49
C TYR A 279 -11.12 20.98 1.28
N LEU A 280 -10.51 20.13 0.45
CA LEU A 280 -9.09 20.21 0.16
C LEU A 280 -8.71 21.49 -0.63
N HIS A 281 -9.67 22.14 -1.32
CA HIS A 281 -9.42 23.33 -2.13
C HIS A 281 -9.77 24.65 -1.42
N ASP A 282 -10.96 24.73 -0.80
CA ASP A 282 -11.63 25.99 -0.49
C ASP A 282 -11.91 26.20 1.01
N SER A 283 -11.29 25.40 1.90
CA SER A 283 -11.34 25.54 3.37
C SER A 283 -12.68 25.34 4.10
N ASP A 284 -13.80 25.20 3.40
CA ASP A 284 -15.10 24.86 4.00
C ASP A 284 -15.07 23.44 4.58
N ALA A 285 -15.20 23.32 5.90
CA ALA A 285 -15.18 22.03 6.60
C ALA A 285 -16.38 21.16 6.17
N PRO A 286 -16.17 20.07 5.43
CA PRO A 286 -17.23 19.24 4.88
C PRO A 286 -17.84 18.44 6.03
N LYS A 287 -19.14 18.16 5.93
CA LYS A 287 -19.80 17.22 6.84
C LYS A 287 -19.26 15.79 6.70
N ARG A 288 -18.60 15.46 5.58
CA ARG A 288 -18.19 14.10 5.21
C ARG A 288 -16.67 13.93 5.17
N PHE A 289 -16.24 12.68 5.32
CA PHE A 289 -14.85 12.27 5.44
C PHE A 289 -14.36 11.63 4.15
N LEU A 290 -13.04 11.57 3.98
CA LEU A 290 -12.43 10.54 3.14
C LEU A 290 -12.41 9.25 3.96
N GLU A 291 -13.07 8.22 3.47
CA GLU A 291 -13.06 6.90 4.10
C GLU A 291 -12.03 6.02 3.39
N LEU A 292 -11.06 5.53 4.16
CA LEU A 292 -10.05 4.57 3.70
C LEU A 292 -10.39 3.19 4.27
N HIS A 293 -10.37 2.18 3.40
CA HIS A 293 -10.68 0.79 3.73
C HIS A 293 -9.48 -0.09 3.39
N PRO A 294 -8.49 -0.22 4.30
CA PRO A 294 -7.42 -1.18 4.15
C PRO A 294 -7.94 -2.61 4.35
N TYR A 295 -7.58 -3.51 3.44
CA TYR A 295 -7.80 -4.95 3.51
C TYR A 295 -6.47 -5.65 3.68
N GLY A 296 -6.32 -6.48 4.71
CA GLY A 296 -5.09 -7.22 4.96
C GLY A 296 -5.06 -7.93 6.31
N PRO A 297 -3.88 -8.39 6.76
CA PRO A 297 -2.69 -8.55 5.91
C PRO A 297 -2.87 -9.71 4.91
N PHE A 298 -2.35 -9.52 3.70
CA PHE A 298 -2.05 -10.58 2.75
C PHE A 298 -0.58 -10.96 2.95
N ARG A 299 -0.33 -12.09 3.63
CA ARG A 299 1.05 -12.50 3.94
C ARG A 299 1.75 -13.09 2.73
N ILE A 300 3.00 -12.68 2.49
CA ILE A 300 3.83 -13.13 1.35
C ILE A 300 4.22 -14.60 1.42
N ASP A 301 4.16 -15.22 2.61
CA ASP A 301 4.41 -16.65 2.85
C ASP A 301 3.15 -17.52 2.78
N ASN A 302 2.00 -16.94 2.42
CA ASN A 302 0.73 -17.66 2.37
C ASN A 302 0.17 -17.67 0.94
N ALA A 303 0.28 -18.82 0.27
CA ALA A 303 -0.15 -18.95 -1.12
C ALA A 303 -1.64 -18.63 -1.35
N VAL A 304 -2.52 -18.97 -0.41
CA VAL A 304 -3.96 -18.64 -0.54
C VAL A 304 -4.17 -17.13 -0.47
N ARG A 305 -3.42 -16.43 0.37
CA ARG A 305 -3.45 -14.96 0.43
C ARG A 305 -2.85 -14.33 -0.82
N MET A 306 -1.74 -14.86 -1.33
CA MET A 306 -1.11 -14.35 -2.55
C MET A 306 -1.96 -14.61 -3.80
N GLU A 307 -2.69 -15.72 -3.85
CA GLU A 307 -3.68 -15.99 -4.89
C GLU A 307 -4.82 -14.96 -4.86
N GLN A 308 -5.39 -14.73 -3.67
CA GLN A 308 -6.44 -13.73 -3.48
C GLN A 308 -5.95 -12.32 -3.86
N LEU A 309 -4.74 -11.95 -3.42
CA LEU A 309 -4.12 -10.67 -3.69
C LEU A 309 -3.91 -10.45 -5.20
N ALA A 310 -3.39 -11.45 -5.92
CA ALA A 310 -3.15 -11.35 -7.36
C ALA A 310 -4.44 -11.13 -8.14
N GLY A 311 -5.52 -11.83 -7.76
CA GLY A 311 -6.84 -11.65 -8.36
C GLY A 311 -7.34 -10.21 -8.21
N ILE A 312 -7.23 -9.63 -7.01
CA ILE A 312 -7.70 -8.26 -6.73
C ILE A 312 -6.84 -7.22 -7.47
N VAL A 313 -5.51 -7.35 -7.40
CA VAL A 313 -4.59 -6.43 -8.08
C VAL A 313 -4.81 -6.45 -9.59
N LEU A 314 -4.86 -7.63 -10.20
CA LEU A 314 -5.05 -7.75 -11.64
C LEU A 314 -6.43 -7.23 -12.05
N ALA A 315 -7.49 -7.50 -11.27
CA ALA A 315 -8.82 -6.94 -11.52
C ALA A 315 -8.82 -5.41 -11.49
N TYR A 316 -8.14 -4.80 -10.52
CA TYR A 316 -8.01 -3.35 -10.44
C TYR A 316 -7.30 -2.79 -11.68
N VAL A 317 -6.18 -3.38 -12.07
CA VAL A 317 -5.38 -2.93 -13.22
C VAL A 317 -6.15 -3.10 -14.54
N LEU A 318 -6.90 -4.18 -14.71
CA LEU A 318 -7.77 -4.39 -15.87
C LEU A 318 -8.86 -3.30 -15.95
N ARG A 319 -9.45 -2.91 -14.82
CA ARG A 319 -10.44 -1.82 -14.77
C ARG A 319 -9.82 -0.46 -15.12
N VAL A 320 -8.59 -0.20 -14.69
CA VAL A 320 -7.87 1.02 -15.11
C VAL A 320 -7.69 1.07 -16.62
N GLY A 321 -7.39 -0.08 -17.24
CA GLY A 321 -7.18 -0.18 -18.69
C GLY A 321 -8.42 -0.02 -19.57
N THR A 322 -9.63 -0.27 -19.04
CA THR A 322 -10.89 -0.12 -19.79
C THR A 322 -11.44 1.30 -19.80
N GLY A 323 -10.87 2.22 -19.01
CA GLY A 323 -11.31 3.62 -18.88
C GLY A 323 -10.85 4.58 -19.99
N ARG A 324 -10.55 4.09 -21.20
CA ARG A 324 -10.26 4.92 -22.38
C ARG A 324 -11.53 5.34 -23.11
#